data_AF-A0AA85BX38-F1
#
_entry.id   AF-A0AA85BX38-F1
#
_cell.length_a   1.000
_cell.length_b   1.000
_cell.length_c   1.000
_cell.angle_alpha   90.00
_cell.angle_beta   90.00
_cell.angle_gamma   90.00
#
_symmetry.space_group_name_H-M   'P 1'
#
loop_
_entity.id
_entity.type
_entity.pdbx_description
1 polymer ?
#
loop_
_entity_poly.entity_id
_entity_poly.type
_entity_poly.pdbx_seq_one_letter_code
_entity_poly.pdbx_strand_id
1 'polypeptide(L)'
;MLSSNGYAAGVFLVALHQRYGLRSEIDLFIAQAVLQFLCMKQISVAILTFYTYTRRHPRLEPGPPFADFPLLNFLWFLMLAIEKKCSLAVFSVLCEKYSPQLNRDSSYLKYLDKIGQLYFGVKPPANEMNNFFSRIMQMFNDGDKMEDSVSSDDLGRCALNGSTDVNSPEEMCFEDVD
;
A
#
# COMPACT_ATOMS: atom_id res chain seq x y z
N MET A 1 13.84 14.69 10.73
CA MET A 1 12.74 15.48 10.12
C MET A 1 13.37 16.49 9.18
N LEU A 2 13.07 16.44 7.88
CA LEU A 2 13.48 17.49 6.94
C LEU A 2 12.86 18.82 7.38
N SER A 3 13.59 19.93 7.21
CA SER A 3 13.12 21.27 7.54
C SER A 3 11.81 21.61 6.81
N SER A 4 10.97 22.47 7.39
CA SER A 4 9.81 23.09 6.72
C SER A 4 10.19 24.03 5.55
N ASN A 5 11.44 23.99 5.12
CA ASN A 5 11.99 24.70 3.97
C ASN A 5 12.23 23.70 2.83
N GLY A 6 11.35 23.73 1.83
CA GLY A 6 11.40 22.79 0.70
C GLY A 6 12.66 22.95 -0.16
N TYR A 7 13.22 24.16 -0.28
CA TYR A 7 14.45 24.38 -1.01
C TYR A 7 15.64 23.68 -0.33
N ALA A 8 15.80 23.91 0.98
CA ALA A 8 16.85 23.27 1.76
C ALA A 8 16.72 21.74 1.76
N ALA A 9 15.49 21.24 1.91
CA ALA A 9 15.17 19.82 1.79
C ALA A 9 15.58 19.25 0.42
N GLY A 10 15.22 19.91 -0.69
CA GLY A 10 15.55 19.45 -2.03
C GLY A 10 17.05 19.42 -2.28
N VAL A 11 17.78 20.48 -1.90
CA VAL A 11 19.25 20.53 -2.00
C VAL A 11 19.90 19.43 -1.16
N PHE A 12 19.42 19.21 0.06
CA PHE A 12 19.92 18.16 0.94
C PHE A 12 19.72 16.77 0.32
N LEU A 13 18.53 16.49 -0.23
CA LEU A 13 18.25 15.20 -0.87
C LEU A 13 19.14 14.95 -2.09
N VAL A 14 19.45 15.98 -2.89
CA VAL A 14 20.41 15.85 -4.01
C VAL A 14 21.78 15.45 -3.47
N ALA A 15 22.28 16.15 -2.45
CA ALA A 15 23.58 15.86 -1.86
C ALA A 15 23.62 14.46 -1.20
N LEU A 16 22.53 14.06 -0.55
CA LEU A 16 22.40 12.75 0.09
C LEU A 16 22.45 11.62 -0.94
N HIS A 17 21.65 11.71 -2.02
CA HIS A 17 21.65 10.74 -3.10
C HIS A 17 23.02 10.66 -3.79
N GLN A 18 23.63 11.79 -4.12
CA GLN A 18 24.94 11.80 -4.77
C GLN A 18 26.04 11.12 -3.96
N ARG A 19 25.97 11.22 -2.63
CA ARG A 19 26.99 10.66 -1.72
C ARG A 19 26.74 9.19 -1.40
N TYR A 20 25.49 8.77 -1.26
CA TYR A 20 25.17 7.46 -0.67
C TYR A 20 24.14 6.64 -1.47
N GLY A 21 23.47 7.24 -2.46
CA GLY A 21 22.39 6.60 -3.21
C GLY A 21 22.86 5.84 -4.45
N LEU A 22 22.13 4.78 -4.81
CA LEU A 22 22.31 4.07 -6.06
C LEU A 22 21.68 4.83 -7.23
N ARG A 23 22.17 4.59 -8.45
CA ARG A 23 21.60 5.22 -9.67
C ARG A 23 20.11 4.92 -9.82
N SER A 24 19.70 3.69 -9.50
CA SER A 24 18.31 3.25 -9.57
C SER A 24 17.42 3.92 -8.52
N GLU A 25 17.95 4.47 -7.43
CA GLU A 25 17.16 5.00 -6.31
C GLU A 25 16.89 6.52 -6.41
N ILE A 26 17.38 7.17 -7.45
CA ILE A 26 17.28 8.63 -7.64
C ILE A 26 15.85 9.17 -7.46
N ASP A 27 14.85 8.48 -8.00
CA ASP A 27 13.45 8.86 -7.87
C ASP A 27 12.84 8.45 -6.52
N LEU A 28 13.37 7.39 -5.88
CA LEU A 28 12.91 6.91 -4.57
C LEU A 28 13.23 7.89 -3.43
N PHE A 29 14.39 8.55 -3.47
CA PHE A 29 14.79 9.54 -2.46
C PHE A 29 13.79 10.69 -2.37
N ILE A 30 13.40 11.24 -3.52
CA ILE A 30 12.46 12.36 -3.57
C ILE A 30 11.01 11.90 -3.38
N ALA A 31 10.63 10.72 -3.89
CA ALA A 31 9.32 10.14 -3.63
C ALA A 31 9.04 10.00 -2.14
N GLN A 32 10.00 9.45 -1.40
CA GLN A 32 9.87 9.27 0.03
C GLN A 32 9.60 10.60 0.77
N ALA A 33 10.39 11.63 0.46
CA ALA A 33 10.23 12.94 1.09
C ALA A 33 8.90 13.62 0.72
N VAL A 34 8.54 13.62 -0.57
CA VAL A 34 7.30 14.25 -1.07
C VAL A 34 6.08 13.60 -0.44
N LEU A 35 6.00 12.27 -0.44
CA LEU A 35 4.86 11.55 0.15
C LEU A 35 4.73 11.81 1.66
N GLN A 36 5.85 11.87 2.39
CA GLN A 36 5.86 12.22 3.81
C GLN A 36 5.37 13.65 4.06
N PHE A 37 5.81 14.63 3.27
CA PHE A 37 5.32 16.01 3.40
C PHE A 37 3.83 16.14 3.11
N LEU A 38 3.32 15.41 2.11
CA LEU A 38 1.88 15.37 1.83
C LEU A 38 1.10 14.75 3.00
N CYS A 39 1.62 13.70 3.65
CA CYS A 39 1.01 13.15 4.87
C CYS A 39 0.97 14.16 6.03
N MET A 40 1.93 15.09 6.07
CA MET A 40 2.00 16.17 7.07
C MET A 40 1.20 17.42 6.68
N LYS A 41 0.42 17.37 5.60
CA LYS A 41 -0.32 18.51 5.03
C LYS A 41 0.56 19.68 4.55
N GLN A 42 1.83 19.44 4.28
CA GLN A 42 2.79 20.47 3.85
C GLN A 42 2.93 20.50 2.32
N ILE A 43 1.85 20.80 1.60
CA ILE A 43 1.83 20.75 0.12
C ILE A 43 2.88 21.68 -0.50
N SER A 44 2.97 22.93 -0.05
CA SER A 44 3.93 23.90 -0.60
C SER A 44 5.38 23.45 -0.39
N VAL A 45 5.68 22.81 0.74
CA VAL A 45 7.01 22.25 1.02
C VAL A 45 7.29 21.05 0.11
N ALA A 46 6.31 20.15 -0.08
CA ALA A 46 6.43 19.01 -0.99
C ALA A 46 6.74 19.46 -2.42
N ILE A 47 5.97 20.43 -2.94
CA ILE A 47 6.14 21.00 -4.28
C ILE A 47 7.51 21.65 -4.45
N LEU A 48 7.91 22.52 -3.52
CA LEU A 48 9.20 23.20 -3.61
C LEU A 48 10.37 22.21 -3.49
N THR A 49 10.25 21.20 -2.63
CA THR A 49 11.24 20.12 -2.51
C THR A 49 11.38 19.36 -3.82
N PHE A 50 10.26 18.94 -4.42
CA PHE A 50 10.23 18.23 -5.68
C PHE A 50 10.89 19.03 -6.81
N TYR A 51 10.51 20.29 -7.01
CA TYR A 51 11.10 21.13 -8.05
C TYR A 51 12.57 21.43 -7.80
N THR A 52 12.96 21.68 -6.54
CA THR A 52 14.36 21.93 -6.20
C THR A 52 15.21 20.70 -6.46
N TYR A 53 14.74 19.51 -6.06
CA TYR A 53 15.43 18.25 -6.30
C TYR A 53 15.58 17.97 -7.79
N THR A 54 14.47 17.95 -8.52
CA THR A 54 14.43 17.57 -9.94
C THR A 54 15.23 18.51 -10.85
N ARG A 55 15.23 19.82 -10.57
CA ARG A 55 16.00 20.80 -11.36
C ARG A 55 17.49 20.84 -11.04
N ARG A 56 17.90 20.35 -9.85
CA ARG A 56 19.29 20.44 -9.40
C ARG A 56 20.03 19.11 -9.49
N HIS A 57 19.32 18.00 -9.66
CA HIS A 57 19.95 16.69 -9.71
C HIS A 57 20.67 16.51 -11.07
N PRO A 58 21.99 16.30 -11.11
CA PRO A 58 22.78 16.30 -12.36
C PRO A 58 22.57 15.07 -13.24
N ARG A 59 21.73 14.13 -12.80
CA ARG A 59 21.39 12.88 -13.51
C ARG A 59 19.92 12.81 -13.90
N LEU A 60 19.17 13.90 -13.70
CA LEU A 60 17.79 14.00 -14.13
C LEU A 60 17.72 14.90 -15.35
N GLU A 61 17.00 14.44 -16.36
CA GLU A 61 16.65 15.26 -17.51
C GLU A 61 15.61 16.32 -17.11
N PRO A 62 15.53 17.44 -17.87
CA PRO A 62 14.47 18.41 -17.69
C PRO A 62 13.08 17.77 -17.77
N GLY A 63 12.19 18.21 -16.88
CA GLY A 63 10.80 17.79 -16.87
C GLY A 63 9.98 18.71 -15.96
N PRO A 64 8.72 18.35 -15.67
CA PRO A 64 7.96 17.24 -16.24
C PRO A 64 7.50 17.48 -17.71
N PRO A 65 7.19 16.42 -18.48
CA PRO A 65 7.27 15.01 -18.10
C PRO A 65 8.71 14.45 -18.10
N PHE A 66 8.97 13.50 -17.20
CA PHE A 66 10.25 12.80 -17.08
C PHE A 66 10.17 11.44 -17.80
N ALA A 67 10.78 11.31 -18.98
CA ALA A 67 10.66 10.11 -19.81
C ALA A 67 11.16 8.84 -19.10
N ASP A 68 12.34 8.91 -18.47
CA ASP A 68 13.00 7.75 -17.85
C ASP A 68 12.59 7.52 -16.39
N PHE A 69 11.82 8.43 -15.80
CA PHE A 69 11.44 8.38 -14.38
C PHE A 69 9.92 8.49 -14.18
N PRO A 70 9.16 7.43 -14.49
CA PRO A 70 7.71 7.45 -14.35
C PRO A 70 7.23 7.74 -12.92
N LEU A 71 8.01 7.35 -11.89
CA LEU A 71 7.67 7.67 -10.50
C LEU A 71 7.66 9.19 -10.24
N LEU A 72 8.55 9.96 -10.88
CA LEU A 72 8.54 11.41 -10.76
C LEU A 72 7.30 12.03 -11.42
N ASN A 73 6.83 11.45 -12.54
CA ASN A 73 5.57 11.86 -13.16
C ASN A 73 4.38 11.57 -12.24
N PHE A 74 4.37 10.41 -11.56
CA PHE A 74 3.35 10.10 -10.55
C PHE A 74 3.30 11.18 -9.47
N LEU A 75 4.45 11.52 -8.85
CA LEU A 75 4.51 12.54 -7.80
C LEU A 75 4.01 13.89 -8.29
N TRP A 76 4.40 14.28 -9.51
CA TRP A 76 3.96 15.52 -10.13
C TRP A 76 2.45 15.55 -10.33
N PHE A 77 1.87 14.50 -10.93
CA PHE A 77 0.43 14.41 -11.13
C PHE A 77 -0.35 14.30 -9.80
N LEU A 78 0.20 13.61 -8.80
CA LEU A 78 -0.40 13.52 -7.47
C LEU A 78 -0.50 14.90 -6.81
N MET A 79 0.60 15.66 -6.79
CA MET A 79 0.58 17.02 -6.25
C MET A 79 -0.39 17.93 -7.03
N LEU A 80 -0.41 17.81 -8.36
CA LEU A 80 -1.36 18.56 -9.21
C LEU A 80 -2.81 18.19 -8.90
N ALA A 81 -3.11 16.90 -8.73
CA ALA A 81 -4.45 16.41 -8.38
C ALA A 81 -4.90 16.95 -7.02
N ILE A 82 -3.99 17.08 -6.04
CA ILE A 82 -4.27 17.68 -4.74
C ILE A 82 -4.53 19.19 -4.88
N GLU A 83 -3.66 19.93 -5.57
CA GLU A 83 -3.82 21.39 -5.76
C GLU A 83 -5.11 21.74 -6.50
N LYS A 84 -5.48 20.94 -7.49
CA LYS A 84 -6.70 21.13 -8.29
C LYS A 84 -7.95 20.52 -7.66
N LYS A 85 -7.84 19.89 -6.48
CA LYS A 85 -8.94 19.20 -5.79
C LYS A 85 -9.68 18.22 -6.71
N CYS A 86 -8.91 17.42 -7.43
CA CYS A 86 -9.45 16.38 -8.30
C CYS A 86 -10.22 15.31 -7.51
N SER A 87 -11.08 14.56 -8.19
CA SER A 87 -11.88 13.51 -7.57
C SER A 87 -11.03 12.32 -7.14
N LEU A 88 -11.57 11.51 -6.22
CA LEU A 88 -10.99 10.22 -5.81
C LEU A 88 -10.71 9.32 -7.02
N ALA A 89 -11.56 9.35 -8.05
CA ALA A 89 -11.37 8.54 -9.26
C ALA A 89 -10.05 8.88 -9.97
N VAL A 90 -9.67 10.16 -10.06
CA VAL A 90 -8.39 10.58 -10.66
C VAL A 90 -7.21 10.04 -9.84
N PHE A 91 -7.29 10.16 -8.51
CA PHE A 91 -6.27 9.62 -7.61
C PHE A 91 -6.15 8.09 -7.75
N SER A 92 -7.26 7.36 -7.77
CA SER A 92 -7.27 5.91 -7.94
C SER A 92 -6.63 5.48 -9.27
N VAL A 93 -6.96 6.15 -10.38
CA VAL A 93 -6.35 5.88 -11.69
C VAL A 93 -4.85 6.14 -11.66
N LEU A 94 -4.38 7.21 -11.01
CA LEU A 94 -2.95 7.47 -10.85
C LEU A 94 -2.26 6.33 -10.10
N CYS A 95 -2.80 5.91 -8.95
CA CYS A 95 -2.24 4.81 -8.16
C CYS A 95 -2.21 3.49 -8.95
N GLU A 96 -3.26 3.20 -9.71
CA GLU A 96 -3.34 1.99 -10.55
C GLU A 96 -2.29 2.03 -11.68
N LYS A 97 -2.24 3.11 -12.45
CA LYS A 97 -1.34 3.23 -13.62
C LYS A 97 0.13 3.23 -13.24
N TYR A 98 0.47 3.74 -12.07
CA TYR A 98 1.85 3.80 -11.57
C TYR A 98 2.16 2.71 -10.55
N SER A 99 1.30 1.69 -10.40
CA SER A 99 1.50 0.58 -9.46
C SER A 99 2.90 -0.06 -9.55
N PRO A 100 3.48 -0.32 -10.75
CA PRO A 100 4.83 -0.89 -10.84
C PRO A 100 5.90 -0.03 -10.18
N GLN A 101 5.79 1.30 -10.29
CA GLN A 101 6.73 2.24 -9.67
C GLN A 101 6.48 2.38 -8.17
N LEU A 102 5.21 2.33 -7.75
CA LEU A 102 4.82 2.42 -6.34
C LEU A 102 5.24 1.19 -5.55
N ASN A 103 5.21 0.01 -6.16
CA ASN A 103 5.59 -1.26 -5.50
C ASN A 103 7.10 -1.39 -5.28
N ARG A 104 7.92 -0.45 -5.76
CA ARG A 104 9.36 -0.42 -5.49
C ARG A 104 9.69 -0.13 -4.03
N ASP A 105 8.78 0.51 -3.30
CA ASP A 105 8.88 0.73 -1.85
C ASP A 105 7.50 0.53 -1.21
N SER A 106 7.38 -0.51 -0.39
CA SER A 106 6.11 -0.86 0.27
C SER A 106 5.61 0.20 1.25
N SER A 107 6.47 1.12 1.71
CA SER A 107 6.08 2.25 2.55
C SER A 107 5.20 3.25 1.81
N TYR A 108 5.28 3.33 0.48
CA TYR A 108 4.50 4.26 -0.33
C TYR A 108 3.00 4.01 -0.22
N LEU A 109 2.57 2.74 -0.16
CA LEU A 109 1.15 2.41 -0.02
C LEU A 109 0.56 2.98 1.27
N LYS A 110 1.32 2.94 2.37
CA LYS A 110 0.89 3.53 3.66
C LYS A 110 0.77 5.05 3.58
N TYR A 111 1.67 5.71 2.86
CA TYR A 111 1.55 7.15 2.63
C TYR A 111 0.36 7.49 1.72
N LEU A 112 0.15 6.70 0.67
CA LEU A 112 -0.95 6.90 -0.27
C LEU A 112 -2.32 6.67 0.38
N ASP A 113 -2.46 5.69 1.27
CA ASP A 113 -3.67 5.52 2.08
C ASP A 113 -3.95 6.78 2.90
N LYS A 114 -2.91 7.31 3.56
CA LYS A 114 -3.03 8.53 4.36
C LYS A 114 -3.38 9.74 3.50
N ILE A 115 -2.74 9.89 2.34
CA ILE A 115 -3.01 10.96 1.37
C ILE A 115 -4.44 10.85 0.84
N GLY A 116 -4.90 9.64 0.52
CA GLY A 116 -6.28 9.34 0.13
C GLY A 116 -7.29 9.83 1.16
N GLN A 117 -7.04 9.56 2.44
CA GLN A 117 -7.90 10.02 3.54
C GLN A 117 -7.86 11.55 3.69
N LEU A 118 -6.67 12.16 3.57
CA LEU A 118 -6.48 13.59 3.81
C LEU A 118 -7.04 14.48 2.71
N TYR A 119 -6.95 14.06 1.45
CA TYR A 119 -7.20 14.92 0.29
C TYR A 119 -8.35 14.46 -0.60
N PHE A 120 -8.68 13.16 -0.58
CA PHE A 120 -9.64 12.56 -1.53
C PHE A 120 -10.85 11.92 -0.85
N GLY A 121 -10.95 12.01 0.49
CA GLY A 121 -12.11 11.54 1.25
C GLY A 121 -12.20 10.02 1.39
N VAL A 122 -11.08 9.29 1.23
CA VAL A 122 -11.03 7.85 1.51
C VAL A 122 -11.37 7.64 2.99
N LYS A 123 -12.30 6.73 3.30
CA LYS A 123 -12.60 6.37 4.68
C LYS A 123 -11.41 5.63 5.29
N PRO A 124 -11.01 5.92 6.54
CA PRO A 124 -9.97 5.15 7.19
C PRO A 124 -10.38 3.66 7.22
N PRO A 125 -9.44 2.72 7.01
CA PRO A 125 -9.74 1.30 7.15
C PRO A 125 -10.33 1.07 8.54
N ALA A 126 -11.44 0.34 8.60
CA ALA A 126 -12.06 0.00 9.88
C ALA A 126 -11.00 -0.65 10.75
N ASN A 127 -10.75 -0.09 11.93
CA ASN A 127 -9.65 -0.47 12.81
C ASN A 127 -9.71 -1.99 13.08
N GLU A 128 -8.88 -2.79 12.41
CA GLU A 128 -8.92 -4.25 12.54
C GLU A 128 -8.64 -4.70 13.98
N MET A 129 -7.90 -3.88 14.73
CA MET A 129 -7.66 -4.06 16.16
C MET A 129 -8.94 -3.92 17.01
N ASN A 130 -9.88 -3.06 16.63
CA ASN A 130 -11.19 -2.96 17.30
C ASN A 130 -12.05 -4.18 16.99
N ASN A 131 -11.93 -4.73 15.77
CA ASN A 131 -12.64 -5.95 15.36
C ASN A 131 -12.05 -7.21 16.01
N PHE A 132 -10.74 -7.22 16.29
CA PHE A 132 -10.09 -8.31 17.01
C PHE A 132 -10.42 -8.27 18.50
N PHE A 133 -10.37 -7.09 19.13
CA PHE A 133 -10.75 -6.94 20.54
C PHE A 133 -12.23 -7.25 20.77
N SER A 134 -13.12 -6.84 19.86
CA SER A 134 -14.54 -7.17 19.95
C SER A 134 -14.80 -8.68 19.81
N ARG A 135 -14.10 -9.38 18.91
CA ARG A 135 -14.18 -10.84 18.77
C ARG A 135 -13.66 -11.58 20.00
N ILE A 136 -12.57 -11.10 20.60
CA ILE A 136 -12.05 -11.68 21.86
C ILE A 136 -13.05 -11.44 22.99
N MET A 137 -13.55 -10.22 23.17
CA MET A 137 -14.53 -9.90 24.21
C MET A 137 -15.81 -10.73 24.04
N GLN A 138 -16.25 -10.97 22.80
CA GLN A 138 -17.40 -11.81 22.50
C GLN A 138 -17.15 -13.28 22.86
N MET A 139 -15.97 -13.83 22.57
CA MET A 139 -15.59 -15.18 23.01
C MET A 139 -15.56 -15.33 24.54
N PHE A 140 -15.13 -14.30 25.27
CA PHE A 140 -15.13 -14.31 26.73
C PHE A 140 -16.54 -14.17 27.32
N ASN A 141 -17.45 -13.44 26.65
CA ASN A 141 -18.82 -13.24 27.11
C ASN A 141 -19.78 -14.41 26.74
N ASP A 142 -19.37 -15.28 25.81
CA ASP A 142 -20.14 -16.49 25.42
C ASP A 142 -19.77 -17.72 26.27
N GLY A 143 -18.79 -17.60 27.19
CA GLY A 143 -18.31 -18.68 28.05
C GLY A 143 -19.20 -19.02 29.26
N ASP A 144 -20.18 -18.18 29.59
CA ASP A 144 -21.02 -18.31 30.81
C ASP A 144 -22.48 -18.72 30.50
N LYS A 145 -22.73 -19.40 29.39
CA LYS A 145 -24.05 -19.99 29.07
C LYS A 145 -23.97 -21.48 28.78
N MET A 146 -23.55 -22.26 29.76
CA MET A 146 -23.98 -23.66 29.87
C MET A 146 -24.77 -23.81 31.18
N GLU A 147 -26.08 -23.57 31.10
CA GLU A 147 -27.02 -24.08 32.09
C GLU A 147 -27.46 -25.49 31.69
N ASP A 148 -27.49 -26.35 32.70
CA ASP A 148 -27.72 -27.79 32.68
C ASP A 148 -29.01 -28.23 31.99
N SER A 149 -28.92 -29.31 31.22
CA SER A 149 -29.95 -30.35 31.23
C SER A 149 -29.36 -31.70 30.86
N VAL A 150 -29.04 -32.49 31.89
CA VAL A 150 -28.80 -33.94 31.80
C VAL A 150 -30.13 -34.65 31.53
N SER A 151 -30.19 -35.48 30.51
CA SER A 151 -31.10 -36.63 30.47
C SER A 151 -30.38 -37.81 29.82
N SER A 152 -30.12 -38.84 30.64
CA SER A 152 -29.75 -40.19 30.21
C SER A 152 -30.93 -40.90 29.55
N ASP A 153 -30.59 -42.01 28.89
CA ASP A 153 -31.39 -43.12 28.33
C ASP A 153 -31.24 -43.18 26.80
N ASP A 154 -30.90 -44.27 26.12
CA ASP A 154 -30.76 -45.69 26.46
C ASP A 154 -29.92 -46.39 25.36
N LEU A 155 -29.39 -47.56 25.67
CA LEU A 155 -28.57 -48.44 24.84
C LEU A 155 -29.25 -48.85 23.52
N GLY A 156 -28.47 -49.04 22.45
CA GLY A 156 -28.97 -49.79 21.29
C GLY A 156 -28.04 -49.98 20.10
N ARG A 157 -27.38 -51.15 20.08
CA ARG A 157 -27.08 -51.99 18.90
C ARG A 157 -25.80 -51.79 18.07
N CYS A 158 -25.05 -52.89 18.08
CA CYS A 158 -23.98 -53.34 17.18
C CYS A 158 -24.36 -53.37 15.70
N ALA A 159 -23.36 -53.20 14.82
CA ALA A 159 -23.00 -54.04 13.65
C ALA A 159 -22.16 -53.18 12.68
N LEU A 160 -20.86 -53.45 12.53
CA LEU A 160 -20.24 -54.39 11.57
C LEU A 160 -20.17 -53.87 10.12
N ASN A 161 -18.98 -54.11 9.54
CA ASN A 161 -18.53 -54.03 8.14
C ASN A 161 -18.09 -52.63 7.68
N GLY A 162 -16.89 -52.42 7.14
CA GLY A 162 -15.91 -53.35 6.59
C GLY A 162 -15.41 -52.78 5.26
N SER A 163 -14.16 -52.32 5.27
CA SER A 163 -13.12 -52.49 4.23
C SER A 163 -13.32 -51.93 2.81
N THR A 164 -12.29 -51.16 2.37
CA THR A 164 -11.55 -51.26 1.07
C THR A 164 -12.32 -50.98 -0.24
N ASP A 165 -11.86 -50.23 -1.25
CA ASP A 165 -10.53 -50.02 -1.83
C ASP A 165 -10.53 -48.83 -2.83
N VAL A 166 -9.35 -48.19 -2.96
CA VAL A 166 -8.59 -47.83 -4.19
C VAL A 166 -9.37 -47.50 -5.50
N ASN A 167 -9.18 -46.28 -6.06
CA ASN A 167 -8.40 -46.02 -7.30
C ASN A 167 -8.51 -44.54 -7.78
N SER A 168 -7.37 -43.87 -7.94
CA SER A 168 -7.07 -42.81 -8.94
C SER A 168 -5.93 -43.38 -9.81
N PRO A 169 -5.42 -42.77 -10.91
CA PRO A 169 -5.68 -41.46 -11.52
C PRO A 169 -5.81 -41.51 -13.07
N GLU A 170 -6.14 -40.41 -13.76
CA GLU A 170 -5.63 -40.18 -15.14
C GLU A 170 -5.38 -38.69 -15.42
N GLU A 171 -4.11 -38.38 -15.71
CA GLU A 171 -3.62 -37.20 -16.43
C GLU A 171 -3.98 -37.30 -17.93
N MET A 172 -4.19 -36.16 -18.60
CA MET A 172 -3.98 -36.04 -20.04
C MET A 172 -3.25 -34.74 -20.37
N CYS A 173 -2.08 -34.91 -20.97
CA CYS A 173 -1.28 -33.88 -21.66
C CYS A 173 -1.64 -33.82 -23.16
N PHE A 174 -1.03 -32.84 -23.85
CA PHE A 174 -0.78 -32.73 -25.30
C PHE A 174 -1.89 -32.00 -26.12
N GLU A 175 -1.64 -31.09 -27.07
CA GLU A 175 -0.46 -30.79 -27.93
C GLU A 175 -0.35 -29.30 -28.32
N ASP A 176 0.89 -28.89 -28.63
CA ASP A 176 1.27 -27.72 -29.42
C ASP A 176 0.90 -27.90 -30.92
N VAL A 177 0.51 -26.81 -31.61
CA VAL A 177 0.49 -26.73 -33.08
C VAL A 177 0.95 -25.35 -33.55
N ASP A 178 2.07 -25.38 -34.28
CA ASP A 178 2.69 -24.44 -35.25
C ASP A 178 3.05 -22.99 -34.86
#